data_AF-A0A6P9B0Z4-F1
#
_entry.id   AF-A0A6P9B0Z4-F1
#
_cell.length_a   1.000
_cell.length_b   1.000
_cell.length_c   1.000
_cell.angle_alpha   90.00
_cell.angle_beta   90.00
_cell.angle_gamma   90.00
#
_symmetry.space_group_name_H-M   'P 1'
#
loop_
_entity.id
_entity.type
_entity.pdbx_description
1 polymer ?
#
loop_
_entity_poly.entity_id
_entity_poly.type
_entity_poly.pdbx_seq_one_letter_code
_entity_poly.pdbx_strand_id
1 'polypeptide(L)'
;LNMLQSGLHKQHMKDLFVELCLTVPVRLSSLLPYLPMLMDPLVSALNGSQTLVSQGLRTLELCVDNLQPDFLYDHIQPVRAELMQALWRTLRNPAETISHVAYRVLGKFGGSNRKMLKESQKLHYVVTEIQGPSITAEFSDCKASIQLPMEKAIETALDCLKSANTEPYYRRQAWEVIKCFLVAMMSLDDNKHALYQLLAHPNFTEKSIPNVIISHRYKAQDTPARKTFEQALTGAFMSAVIKDLRPSALPFVASLIRHYTMVAVAQQCGPFLLQCYQVGSQPSTSMFHSEENGSRGMDPLVLIDAIAICMAYEEKELCKIGEVALAVIFDVASIILGSKERACQLPLFSYIVERLCACCYEQAWYAKLGGVVSIKFLMERLPLIWVLQNQQTFLKALLFVMMDLTGEVSNGAVAMAKTTLEQLLIRCATLLKEEEKTEEILTAQEKSFHHVTHDLVREVTSPNSTVRKQAMHSLQVVAQVTGKSVTAIMEPHKE
;
A
#
# COMPACT_ATOMS: atom_id res chain seq x y z
N LEU A 1 -13.66 -20.58 6.94
CA LEU A 1 -14.26 -19.88 5.79
C LEU A 1 -14.60 -18.43 6.14
N ASN A 2 -15.46 -18.15 7.12
CA ASN A 2 -15.78 -16.75 7.50
C ASN A 2 -14.56 -15.86 7.80
N MET A 3 -13.54 -16.35 8.52
CA MET A 3 -12.29 -15.57 8.73
C MET A 3 -11.48 -15.32 7.44
N LEU A 4 -11.71 -16.09 6.37
CA LEU A 4 -11.13 -15.85 5.04
C LEU A 4 -12.00 -14.90 4.19
N GLN A 5 -13.31 -14.82 4.47
CA GLN A 5 -14.21 -13.85 3.83
C GLN A 5 -13.87 -12.41 4.25
N SER A 6 -13.44 -12.20 5.50
CA SER A 6 -12.86 -10.94 5.98
C SER A 6 -11.48 -10.61 5.38
N GLY A 7 -10.84 -11.57 4.68
CA GLY A 7 -9.56 -11.38 4.01
C GLY A 7 -9.68 -10.55 2.73
N LEU A 8 -8.62 -9.80 2.41
CA LEU A 8 -8.50 -9.05 1.16
C LEU A 8 -8.03 -10.00 0.04
N HIS A 9 -9.00 -10.62 -0.63
CA HIS A 9 -8.81 -11.50 -1.79
C HIS A 9 -9.54 -10.97 -3.04
N LYS A 10 -9.18 -11.49 -4.23
CA LYS A 10 -9.94 -11.28 -5.48
C LYS A 10 -11.43 -11.50 -5.27
N GLN A 11 -12.24 -10.74 -5.98
CA GLN A 11 -13.70 -10.85 -5.90
C GLN A 11 -14.17 -12.30 -6.11
N HIS A 12 -13.60 -13.04 -7.08
CA HIS A 12 -13.97 -14.44 -7.30
C HIS A 12 -13.62 -15.38 -6.13
N MET A 13 -12.57 -15.08 -5.34
CA MET A 13 -12.22 -15.87 -4.15
C MET A 13 -13.17 -15.56 -3.00
N LYS A 14 -13.52 -14.28 -2.80
CA LYS A 14 -14.57 -13.88 -1.85
C LYS A 14 -15.90 -14.52 -2.20
N ASP A 15 -16.26 -14.46 -3.49
CA ASP A 15 -17.47 -15.05 -4.03
C ASP A 15 -17.51 -16.57 -3.77
N LEU A 16 -16.41 -17.28 -4.07
CA LEU A 16 -16.28 -18.71 -3.81
C LEU A 16 -16.38 -19.07 -2.31
N PHE A 17 -15.75 -18.29 -1.41
CA PHE A 17 -15.86 -18.54 0.02
C PHE A 17 -17.29 -18.33 0.54
N VAL A 18 -17.98 -17.32 0.04
CA VAL A 18 -19.38 -17.04 0.35
C VAL A 18 -20.29 -18.14 -0.21
N GLU A 19 -20.05 -18.60 -1.45
CA GLU A 19 -20.76 -19.72 -2.05
C GLU A 19 -20.61 -20.98 -1.20
N LEU A 20 -19.38 -21.34 -0.81
CA LEU A 20 -19.10 -22.50 0.06
C LEU A 20 -19.79 -22.39 1.43
N CYS A 21 -19.91 -21.19 2.00
CA CYS A 21 -20.68 -20.99 3.24
C CYS A 21 -22.20 -21.16 3.06
N LEU A 22 -22.75 -20.82 1.89
CA LEU A 22 -24.20 -20.83 1.62
C LEU A 22 -24.70 -22.09 0.88
N THR A 23 -23.80 -22.98 0.44
CA THR A 23 -24.13 -24.22 -0.28
C THR A 23 -24.01 -25.48 0.58
N VAL A 24 -23.64 -25.37 1.86
CA VAL A 24 -23.47 -26.53 2.75
C VAL A 24 -24.80 -27.30 2.89
N PRO A 25 -24.89 -28.58 2.48
CA PRO A 25 -26.14 -29.33 2.49
C PRO A 25 -26.49 -29.80 3.90
N VAL A 26 -27.23 -28.98 4.65
CA VAL A 26 -27.59 -29.20 6.05
C VAL A 26 -29.09 -29.04 6.26
N ARG A 27 -29.69 -29.84 7.14
CA ARG A 27 -31.10 -29.64 7.57
C ARG A 27 -31.20 -28.31 8.32
N LEU A 28 -32.23 -27.51 8.04
CA LEU A 28 -32.41 -26.19 8.68
C LEU A 28 -32.33 -26.25 10.23
N SER A 29 -32.88 -27.29 10.85
CA SER A 29 -32.79 -27.51 12.30
C SER A 29 -31.36 -27.66 12.84
N SER A 30 -30.44 -28.24 12.05
CA SER A 30 -29.01 -28.35 12.37
C SER A 30 -28.23 -27.07 12.03
N LEU A 31 -28.83 -26.15 11.27
CA LEU A 31 -28.25 -24.85 10.90
C LEU A 31 -28.49 -23.78 11.98
N LEU A 32 -29.56 -23.90 12.77
CA LEU A 32 -29.98 -22.91 13.79
C LEU A 32 -28.85 -22.43 14.72
N PRO A 33 -28.00 -23.30 15.31
CA PRO A 33 -26.93 -22.85 16.22
C PRO A 33 -25.84 -22.02 15.52
N TYR A 34 -25.73 -22.14 14.20
CA TYR A 34 -24.74 -21.47 13.35
C TYR A 34 -25.35 -20.33 12.52
N LEU A 35 -26.65 -20.05 12.67
CA LEU A 35 -27.33 -18.95 12.00
C LEU A 35 -26.66 -17.57 12.23
N PRO A 36 -26.14 -17.22 13.44
CA PRO A 36 -25.38 -15.98 13.60
C PRO A 36 -24.17 -15.91 12.65
N MET A 37 -23.47 -17.03 12.45
CA MET A 37 -22.29 -17.12 11.59
C MET A 37 -22.62 -17.07 10.09
N LEU A 38 -23.89 -17.19 9.71
CA LEU A 38 -24.33 -17.16 8.31
C LEU A 38 -24.81 -15.79 7.85
N MET A 39 -25.07 -14.86 8.78
CA MET A 39 -25.59 -13.53 8.45
C MET A 39 -24.58 -12.68 7.66
N ASP A 40 -23.29 -12.67 8.05
CA ASP A 40 -22.25 -11.95 7.30
C ASP A 40 -21.98 -12.55 5.90
N PRO A 41 -21.87 -13.88 5.70
CA PRO A 41 -21.91 -14.51 4.38
C PRO A 41 -23.12 -14.11 3.55
N LEU A 42 -24.31 -14.08 4.16
CA LEU A 42 -25.57 -13.78 3.45
C LEU A 42 -25.63 -12.33 2.97
N VAL A 43 -25.21 -11.35 3.79
CA VAL A 43 -25.08 -9.95 3.35
C VAL A 43 -24.03 -9.82 2.23
N SER A 44 -22.92 -10.55 2.32
CA SER A 44 -21.88 -10.51 1.29
C SER A 44 -22.35 -11.13 -0.03
N ALA A 45 -23.17 -12.19 0.01
CA ALA A 45 -23.76 -12.78 -1.19
C ALA A 45 -24.70 -11.80 -1.92
N LEU A 46 -25.52 -11.05 -1.17
CA LEU A 46 -26.44 -10.06 -1.73
C LEU A 46 -25.74 -8.79 -2.26
N ASN A 47 -24.44 -8.60 -1.97
CA ASN A 47 -23.60 -7.57 -2.57
C ASN A 47 -22.56 -8.15 -3.58
N GLY A 48 -22.61 -9.46 -3.85
CA GLY A 48 -21.67 -10.16 -4.72
C GLY A 48 -22.12 -10.23 -6.18
N SER A 49 -21.61 -11.23 -6.90
CA SER A 49 -22.04 -11.53 -8.28
C SER A 49 -23.51 -11.99 -8.37
N GLN A 50 -24.10 -11.87 -9.56
CA GLN A 50 -25.52 -12.19 -9.82
C GLN A 50 -25.95 -13.60 -9.36
N THR A 51 -25.07 -14.58 -9.49
CA THR A 51 -25.27 -15.95 -9.01
C THR A 51 -25.38 -16.01 -7.49
N LEU A 52 -24.51 -15.29 -6.77
CA LEU A 52 -24.57 -15.19 -5.31
C LEU A 52 -25.77 -14.42 -4.81
N VAL A 53 -26.20 -13.36 -5.50
CA VAL A 53 -27.43 -12.65 -5.12
C VAL A 53 -28.62 -13.61 -5.20
N SER A 54 -28.71 -14.41 -6.27
CA SER A 54 -29.76 -15.43 -6.40
C SER A 54 -29.70 -16.50 -5.30
N GLN A 55 -28.50 -17.00 -4.95
CA GLN A 55 -28.33 -18.01 -3.90
C GLN A 55 -28.62 -17.43 -2.50
N GLY A 56 -28.11 -16.23 -2.20
CA GLY A 56 -28.33 -15.52 -0.94
C GLY A 56 -29.80 -15.19 -0.71
N LEU A 57 -30.52 -14.75 -1.75
CA LEU A 57 -31.98 -14.57 -1.69
C LEU A 57 -32.72 -15.89 -1.39
N ARG A 58 -32.32 -17.00 -2.00
CA ARG A 58 -32.93 -18.31 -1.76
C ARG A 58 -32.72 -18.78 -0.32
N THR A 59 -31.51 -18.59 0.23
CA THR A 59 -31.21 -18.92 1.64
C THR A 59 -31.96 -18.00 2.61
N LEU A 60 -32.04 -16.69 2.30
CA LEU A 60 -32.80 -15.73 3.09
C LEU A 60 -34.29 -16.03 3.10
N GLU A 61 -34.86 -16.36 1.94
CA GLU A 61 -36.26 -16.75 1.81
C GLU A 61 -36.56 -18.02 2.62
N LEU A 62 -35.69 -19.03 2.56
CA LEU A 62 -35.82 -20.25 3.37
C LEU A 62 -35.78 -19.95 4.88
N CYS A 63 -34.96 -18.99 5.33
CA CYS A 63 -34.96 -18.54 6.72
C CYS A 63 -36.27 -17.81 7.08
N VAL A 64 -36.75 -16.90 6.23
CA VAL A 64 -37.99 -16.13 6.47
C VAL A 64 -39.24 -17.01 6.46
N ASP A 65 -39.27 -18.08 5.66
CA ASP A 65 -40.44 -18.96 5.53
C ASP A 65 -40.57 -20.00 6.66
N ASN A 66 -39.47 -20.34 7.33
CA ASN A 66 -39.41 -21.49 8.25
C ASN A 66 -39.02 -21.13 9.71
N LEU A 67 -38.60 -19.90 9.97
CA LEU A 67 -38.18 -19.47 11.31
C LEU A 67 -39.23 -18.57 11.97
N GLN A 68 -39.29 -18.59 13.30
CA GLN A 68 -40.11 -17.65 14.05
C GLN A 68 -39.58 -16.22 13.83
N PRO A 69 -40.45 -15.22 13.61
CA PRO A 69 -40.02 -13.87 13.25
C PRO A 69 -39.04 -13.27 14.27
N ASP A 70 -39.38 -13.30 15.56
CA ASP A 70 -38.57 -12.68 16.63
C ASP A 70 -37.17 -13.31 16.71
N PHE A 71 -37.08 -14.65 16.67
CA PHE A 71 -35.81 -15.38 16.62
C PHE A 71 -34.96 -14.97 15.41
N LEU A 72 -35.56 -14.81 14.22
CA LEU A 72 -34.82 -14.38 13.04
C LEU A 72 -34.38 -12.90 13.13
N TYR A 73 -35.21 -12.02 13.71
CA TYR A 73 -34.87 -10.61 13.86
C TYR A 73 -33.70 -10.36 14.80
N ASP A 74 -33.58 -11.11 15.91
CA ASP A 74 -32.43 -11.02 16.82
C ASP A 74 -31.09 -11.29 16.08
N HIS A 75 -31.10 -12.24 15.15
CA HIS A 75 -29.94 -12.60 14.34
C HIS A 75 -29.68 -11.63 13.17
N ILE A 76 -30.72 -11.03 12.59
CA ILE A 76 -30.60 -10.02 11.54
C ILE A 76 -30.15 -8.66 12.12
N GLN A 77 -30.50 -8.34 13.37
CA GLN A 77 -30.24 -7.05 13.99
C GLN A 77 -28.80 -6.51 13.84
N PRO A 78 -27.71 -7.29 14.05
CA PRO A 78 -26.34 -6.79 13.86
C PRO A 78 -26.00 -6.40 12.41
N VAL A 79 -26.59 -7.09 11.42
CA VAL A 79 -26.27 -6.89 9.98
C VAL A 79 -27.34 -6.08 9.22
N ARG A 80 -28.37 -5.61 9.92
CA ARG A 80 -29.63 -5.10 9.36
C ARG A 80 -29.46 -3.99 8.32
N ALA A 81 -28.54 -3.05 8.55
CA ALA A 81 -28.29 -1.91 7.67
C ALA A 81 -27.82 -2.37 6.30
N GLU A 82 -26.81 -3.24 6.28
CA GLU A 82 -26.14 -3.68 5.07
C GLU A 82 -26.97 -4.72 4.31
N LEU A 83 -27.69 -5.59 5.05
CA LEU A 83 -28.71 -6.48 4.49
C LEU A 83 -29.79 -5.70 3.74
N MET A 84 -30.38 -4.68 4.37
CA MET A 84 -31.46 -3.91 3.75
C MET A 84 -30.99 -3.05 2.59
N GLN A 85 -29.81 -2.42 2.69
CA GLN A 85 -29.19 -1.72 1.55
C GLN A 85 -28.95 -2.67 0.37
N ALA A 86 -28.50 -3.91 0.61
CA ALA A 86 -28.31 -4.92 -0.44
C ALA A 86 -29.64 -5.32 -1.10
N LEU A 87 -30.68 -5.55 -0.30
CA LEU A 87 -32.02 -5.87 -0.82
C LEU A 87 -32.62 -4.71 -1.65
N TRP A 88 -32.47 -3.45 -1.21
CA TRP A 88 -32.95 -2.30 -1.98
C TRP A 88 -32.17 -2.05 -3.27
N ARG A 89 -30.86 -2.35 -3.31
CA ARG A 89 -30.09 -2.39 -4.57
C ARG A 89 -30.60 -3.51 -5.48
N THR A 90 -30.87 -4.68 -4.91
CA THR A 90 -31.35 -5.87 -5.65
C THR A 90 -32.74 -5.66 -6.27
N LEU A 91 -33.59 -4.80 -5.69
CA LEU A 91 -34.85 -4.39 -6.35
C LEU A 91 -34.64 -3.66 -7.69
N ARG A 92 -33.46 -3.06 -7.92
CA ARG A 92 -33.09 -2.36 -9.18
C ARG A 92 -32.27 -3.25 -10.13
N ASN A 93 -32.17 -4.55 -9.84
CA ASN A 93 -31.44 -5.49 -10.67
C ASN A 93 -32.14 -5.67 -12.04
N PRO A 94 -31.44 -5.59 -13.18
CA PRO A 94 -32.04 -5.80 -14.50
C PRO A 94 -32.62 -7.22 -14.70
N ALA A 95 -32.22 -8.20 -13.89
CA ALA A 95 -32.82 -9.54 -13.91
C ALA A 95 -34.13 -9.57 -13.10
N GLU A 96 -35.27 -9.54 -13.79
CA GLU A 96 -36.61 -9.54 -13.18
C GLU A 96 -36.83 -10.69 -12.18
N THR A 97 -36.31 -11.88 -12.45
CA THR A 97 -36.42 -13.04 -11.56
C THR A 97 -35.79 -12.77 -10.19
N ILE A 98 -34.67 -12.06 -10.14
CA ILE A 98 -33.96 -11.72 -8.91
C ILE A 98 -34.67 -10.58 -8.16
N SER A 99 -35.10 -9.54 -8.87
CA SER A 99 -35.82 -8.41 -8.25
C SER A 99 -37.19 -8.82 -7.71
N HIS A 100 -37.93 -9.73 -8.37
CA HIS A 100 -39.17 -10.29 -7.87
C HIS A 100 -38.99 -11.12 -6.58
N VAL A 101 -37.91 -11.91 -6.46
CA VAL A 101 -37.64 -12.64 -5.21
C VAL A 101 -37.26 -11.68 -4.08
N ALA A 102 -36.43 -10.66 -4.34
CA ALA A 102 -36.13 -9.64 -3.35
C ALA A 102 -37.37 -8.87 -2.89
N TYR A 103 -38.29 -8.53 -3.81
CA TYR A 103 -39.58 -7.92 -3.49
C TYR A 103 -40.45 -8.84 -2.62
N ARG A 104 -40.53 -10.14 -2.94
CA ARG A 104 -41.28 -11.14 -2.16
C ARG A 104 -40.74 -11.28 -0.74
N VAL A 105 -39.42 -11.34 -0.57
CA VAL A 105 -38.76 -11.38 0.75
C VAL A 105 -39.04 -10.11 1.56
N LEU A 106 -38.93 -8.92 0.94
CA LEU A 106 -39.26 -7.65 1.60
C LEU A 106 -40.75 -7.52 1.97
N GLY A 107 -41.64 -8.16 1.20
CA GLY A 107 -43.06 -8.33 1.53
C GLY A 107 -43.30 -9.24 2.74
N LYS A 108 -42.59 -10.38 2.80
CA LYS A 108 -42.67 -11.33 3.94
C LYS A 108 -42.17 -10.73 5.26
N PHE A 109 -41.18 -9.82 5.23
CA PHE A 109 -40.78 -9.02 6.41
C PHE A 109 -41.86 -8.03 6.91
N GLY A 110 -42.91 -7.77 6.12
CA GLY A 110 -44.11 -7.04 6.54
C GLY A 110 -43.83 -5.66 7.16
N GLY A 111 -44.30 -5.46 8.39
CA GLY A 111 -44.09 -4.22 9.14
C GLY A 111 -42.66 -4.01 9.62
N SER A 112 -41.87 -5.07 9.81
CA SER A 112 -40.51 -4.99 10.38
C SER A 112 -39.50 -4.39 9.41
N ASN A 113 -39.65 -4.64 8.10
CA ASN A 113 -38.90 -3.94 7.03
C ASN A 113 -38.87 -2.41 7.25
N ARG A 114 -40.02 -1.84 7.64
CA ARG A 114 -40.17 -0.39 7.92
C ARG A 114 -39.52 0.02 9.25
N LYS A 115 -39.59 -0.83 10.28
CA LYS A 115 -38.94 -0.61 11.58
C LYS A 115 -37.41 -0.57 11.48
N MET A 116 -36.84 -1.18 10.43
CA MET A 116 -35.40 -1.22 10.16
C MET A 116 -34.87 0.07 9.50
N LEU A 117 -35.74 1.00 9.07
CA LEU A 117 -35.37 2.32 8.52
C LEU A 117 -34.92 3.37 9.58
N LYS A 118 -34.63 2.94 10.82
CA LYS A 118 -34.26 3.85 11.93
C LYS A 118 -32.80 4.29 11.94
N GLU A 119 -31.95 3.69 11.12
CA GLU A 119 -30.52 4.00 11.07
C GLU A 119 -30.22 5.13 10.07
N SER A 120 -29.25 5.98 10.41
CA SER A 120 -28.77 7.02 9.52
C SER A 120 -28.11 6.42 8.28
N GLN A 121 -28.35 7.03 7.12
CA GLN A 121 -27.63 6.68 5.90
C GLN A 121 -26.15 7.08 6.03
N LYS A 122 -25.26 6.32 5.39
CA LYS A 122 -23.83 6.66 5.34
C LYS A 122 -23.67 7.97 4.54
N LEU A 123 -23.37 9.06 5.24
CA LEU A 123 -23.08 10.38 4.63
C LEU A 123 -21.61 10.44 4.21
N HIS A 124 -21.35 10.93 2.99
CA HIS A 124 -19.99 11.20 2.53
C HIS A 124 -19.55 12.58 3.04
N TYR A 125 -18.71 12.60 4.06
CA TYR A 125 -18.10 13.82 4.57
C TYR A 125 -16.96 14.28 3.65
N VAL A 126 -17.04 15.52 3.15
CA VAL A 126 -15.97 16.17 2.38
C VAL A 126 -15.10 16.92 3.36
N VAL A 127 -13.85 16.47 3.52
CA VAL A 127 -12.93 16.93 4.58
C VAL A 127 -12.33 18.32 4.30
N THR A 128 -12.25 18.72 3.03
CA THR A 128 -11.59 19.97 2.62
C THR A 128 -12.40 20.67 1.52
N GLU A 129 -12.54 22.00 1.64
CA GLU A 129 -13.15 22.87 0.62
C GLU A 129 -12.16 23.24 -0.51
N ILE A 130 -10.88 22.89 -0.34
CA ILE A 130 -9.80 23.14 -1.30
C ILE A 130 -10.07 22.32 -2.57
N GLN A 131 -10.22 23.00 -3.71
CA GLN A 131 -10.24 22.33 -5.01
C GLN A 131 -8.83 21.83 -5.35
N GLY A 132 -8.72 20.54 -5.69
CA GLY A 132 -7.48 19.96 -6.22
C GLY A 132 -7.13 20.47 -7.63
N PRO A 133 -6.11 19.89 -8.29
CA PRO A 133 -5.53 20.42 -9.50
C PRO A 133 -6.58 20.53 -10.60
N SER A 134 -6.67 21.71 -11.20
CA SER A 134 -7.66 22.07 -12.21
C SER A 134 -6.98 22.40 -13.54
N ILE A 135 -7.70 22.18 -14.64
CA ILE A 135 -7.34 22.71 -15.96
C ILE A 135 -8.13 24.00 -16.18
N THR A 136 -7.43 25.06 -16.57
CA THR A 136 -8.05 26.31 -17.00
C THR A 136 -8.53 26.17 -18.44
N ALA A 137 -9.84 26.21 -18.65
CA ALA A 137 -10.47 26.23 -19.97
C ALA A 137 -10.90 27.65 -20.34
N GLU A 138 -10.43 28.14 -21.48
CA GLU A 138 -10.83 29.42 -22.06
C GLU A 138 -11.71 29.15 -23.28
N PHE A 139 -12.83 29.87 -23.38
CA PHE A 139 -13.78 29.77 -24.50
C PHE A 139 -13.80 31.11 -25.22
N SER A 140 -13.81 31.10 -26.56
CA SER A 140 -13.82 32.33 -27.39
C SER A 140 -14.90 33.33 -26.99
N ASP A 141 -16.04 32.81 -26.52
CA ASP A 141 -17.26 33.57 -26.29
C ASP A 141 -17.42 33.97 -24.80
N CYS A 142 -16.55 33.45 -23.90
CA CYS A 142 -16.55 33.75 -22.47
C CYS A 142 -15.26 34.45 -22.05
N LYS A 143 -15.38 35.70 -21.58
CA LYS A 143 -14.23 36.47 -21.03
C LYS A 143 -13.66 35.92 -19.72
N ALA A 144 -14.37 35.01 -19.06
CA ALA A 144 -13.94 34.37 -17.83
C ALA A 144 -13.45 32.95 -18.14
N SER A 145 -12.25 32.63 -17.68
CA SER A 145 -11.72 31.27 -17.72
C SER A 145 -12.42 30.38 -16.69
N ILE A 146 -12.67 29.12 -17.05
CA ILE A 146 -13.33 28.14 -16.20
C ILE A 146 -12.29 27.16 -15.69
N GLN A 147 -12.21 26.95 -14.37
CA GLN A 147 -11.39 25.90 -13.79
C GLN A 147 -12.17 24.58 -13.70
N LEU A 148 -11.59 23.51 -14.25
CA LEU A 148 -12.16 22.17 -14.25
C LEU A 148 -11.30 21.22 -13.40
N PRO A 149 -11.77 20.79 -12.21
CA PRO A 149 -11.01 19.89 -11.33
C PRO A 149 -10.74 18.51 -11.95
N MET A 150 -9.50 18.05 -11.87
CA MET A 150 -9.05 16.80 -12.50
C MET A 150 -9.18 15.54 -11.65
N GLU A 151 -9.44 15.65 -10.33
CA GLU A 151 -9.50 14.49 -9.41
C GLU A 151 -10.37 13.35 -9.98
N LYS A 152 -11.62 13.65 -10.36
CA LYS A 152 -12.57 12.65 -10.88
C LYS A 152 -12.19 12.09 -12.26
N ALA A 153 -11.52 12.88 -13.10
CA ALA A 153 -11.02 12.41 -14.39
C ALA A 153 -9.86 11.41 -14.21
N ILE A 154 -8.93 11.71 -13.29
CA ILE A 154 -7.80 10.82 -12.97
C ILE A 154 -8.26 9.56 -12.24
N GLU A 155 -9.20 9.67 -11.29
CA GLU A 155 -9.81 8.52 -10.60
C GLU A 155 -10.48 7.57 -11.61
N THR A 156 -11.29 8.11 -12.53
CA THR A 156 -11.96 7.32 -13.59
C THR A 156 -10.95 6.68 -14.54
N ALA A 157 -9.92 7.41 -14.98
CA ALA A 157 -8.88 6.88 -15.86
C ALA A 157 -8.10 5.73 -15.18
N LEU A 158 -7.76 5.88 -13.90
CA LEU A 158 -7.10 4.84 -13.11
C LEU A 158 -7.99 3.59 -12.97
N ASP A 159 -9.28 3.74 -12.72
CA ASP A 159 -10.20 2.60 -12.59
C ASP A 159 -10.45 1.90 -13.95
N CYS A 160 -10.46 2.63 -15.06
CA CYS A 160 -10.42 2.05 -16.41
C CYS A 160 -9.16 1.19 -16.65
N LEU A 161 -8.00 1.57 -16.09
CA LEU A 161 -6.76 0.80 -16.20
C LEU A 161 -6.72 -0.41 -15.25
N LYS A 162 -7.32 -0.32 -14.06
CA LYS A 162 -7.49 -1.46 -13.12
C LYS A 162 -8.43 -2.54 -13.67
N SER A 163 -9.51 -2.14 -14.35
CA SER A 163 -10.52 -3.08 -14.82
C SER A 163 -10.03 -3.95 -15.98
N ALA A 164 -10.08 -5.27 -15.77
CA ALA A 164 -9.79 -6.27 -16.80
C ALA A 164 -10.79 -6.24 -17.97
N ASN A 165 -12.00 -5.72 -17.74
CA ASN A 165 -13.10 -5.69 -18.71
C ASN A 165 -13.09 -4.44 -19.62
N THR A 166 -12.24 -3.44 -19.34
CA THR A 166 -12.14 -2.22 -20.16
C THR A 166 -11.61 -2.53 -21.55
N GLU A 167 -12.27 -2.03 -22.59
CA GLU A 167 -11.82 -2.24 -23.98
C GLU A 167 -10.46 -1.55 -24.25
N PRO A 168 -9.64 -2.06 -25.20
CA PRO A 168 -8.33 -1.49 -25.52
C PRO A 168 -8.37 -0.01 -25.93
N TYR A 169 -9.45 0.44 -26.55
CA TYR A 169 -9.64 1.86 -26.93
C TYR A 169 -9.69 2.75 -25.68
N TYR A 170 -10.58 2.46 -24.73
CA TYR A 170 -10.72 3.25 -23.51
C TYR A 170 -9.46 3.19 -22.63
N ARG A 171 -8.73 2.06 -22.61
CA ARG A 171 -7.42 1.98 -21.94
C ARG A 171 -6.39 2.95 -22.52
N ARG A 172 -6.33 3.10 -23.85
CA ARG A 172 -5.43 4.08 -24.51
C ARG A 172 -5.81 5.51 -24.16
N GLN A 173 -7.09 5.84 -24.16
CA GLN A 173 -7.54 7.19 -23.80
C GLN A 173 -7.29 7.51 -22.31
N ALA A 174 -7.54 6.57 -21.41
CA ALA A 174 -7.21 6.71 -19.99
C ALA A 174 -5.71 6.95 -19.75
N TRP A 175 -4.84 6.23 -20.49
CA TRP A 175 -3.39 6.45 -20.46
C TRP A 175 -3.00 7.84 -20.94
N GLU A 176 -3.51 8.30 -22.09
CA GLU A 176 -3.16 9.63 -22.61
C GLU A 176 -3.65 10.76 -21.69
N VAL A 177 -4.82 10.63 -21.04
CA VAL A 177 -5.29 11.60 -20.01
C VAL A 177 -4.29 11.69 -18.85
N ILE A 178 -3.86 10.55 -18.29
CA ILE A 178 -2.90 10.49 -17.17
C ILE A 178 -1.53 11.07 -17.58
N LYS A 179 -1.04 10.68 -18.77
CA LYS A 179 0.23 11.15 -19.32
C LYS A 179 0.24 12.66 -19.56
N CYS A 180 -0.80 13.20 -20.19
CA CYS A 180 -0.94 14.64 -20.43
C CYS A 180 -1.05 15.43 -19.12
N PHE A 181 -1.81 14.93 -18.14
CA PHE A 181 -1.88 15.53 -16.80
C PHE A 181 -0.51 15.59 -16.13
N LEU A 182 0.23 14.47 -16.09
CA LEU A 182 1.56 14.41 -15.49
C LEU A 182 2.54 15.37 -16.19
N VAL A 183 2.56 15.41 -17.53
CA VAL A 183 3.42 16.33 -18.29
C VAL A 183 3.09 17.80 -18.02
N ALA A 184 1.81 18.16 -18.03
CA ALA A 184 1.36 19.54 -17.79
C ALA A 184 1.77 20.03 -16.40
N MET A 185 1.62 19.19 -15.37
CA MET A 185 1.97 19.55 -13.99
C MET A 185 3.49 19.56 -13.71
N MET A 186 4.31 18.96 -14.57
CA MET A 186 5.78 18.95 -14.42
C MET A 186 6.48 20.21 -14.95
N SER A 187 5.77 21.11 -15.66
CA SER A 187 6.28 22.42 -16.12
C SER A 187 7.68 22.36 -16.74
N LEU A 188 7.85 21.58 -17.81
CA LEU A 188 9.14 21.18 -18.41
C LEU A 188 9.91 22.30 -19.15
N ASP A 189 9.78 23.55 -18.74
CA ASP A 189 10.38 24.74 -19.39
C ASP A 189 11.87 24.95 -19.02
N ASP A 190 12.44 24.07 -18.19
CA ASP A 190 13.82 24.17 -17.69
C ASP A 190 14.88 24.05 -18.79
N ASN A 191 15.82 25.00 -18.82
CA ASN A 191 16.96 24.94 -19.73
C ASN A 191 17.95 23.83 -19.31
N LYS A 192 18.19 22.88 -20.21
CA LYS A 192 19.15 21.77 -20.06
C LYS A 192 20.53 22.21 -19.56
N HIS A 193 21.03 23.38 -19.99
CA HIS A 193 22.32 23.90 -19.55
C HIS A 193 22.32 24.32 -18.08
N ALA A 194 21.23 24.92 -17.59
CA ALA A 194 21.08 25.29 -16.18
C ALA A 194 20.97 24.04 -15.29
N LEU A 195 20.24 23.02 -15.74
CA LEU A 195 20.15 21.73 -15.03
C LEU A 195 21.51 21.02 -14.91
N TYR A 196 22.34 21.03 -15.97
CA TYR A 196 23.71 20.49 -15.86
C TYR A 196 24.60 21.30 -14.91
N GLN A 197 24.54 22.63 -14.96
CA GLN A 197 25.30 23.49 -14.03
C GLN A 197 24.87 23.27 -12.57
N LEU A 198 23.56 23.08 -12.34
CA LEU A 198 23.02 22.72 -11.02
C LEU A 198 23.57 21.38 -10.55
N LEU A 199 23.37 20.30 -11.32
CA LEU A 199 23.73 18.94 -10.90
C LEU A 199 25.26 18.73 -10.79
N ALA A 200 26.07 19.54 -11.48
CA ALA A 200 27.53 19.56 -11.34
C ALA A 200 28.04 20.37 -10.12
N HIS A 201 27.16 20.96 -9.31
CA HIS A 201 27.57 21.84 -8.21
C HIS A 201 28.20 21.05 -7.04
N PRO A 202 29.41 21.42 -6.55
CA PRO A 202 30.17 20.63 -5.57
C PRO A 202 29.46 20.36 -4.24
N ASN A 203 28.51 21.22 -3.81
CA ASN A 203 27.62 20.95 -2.68
C ASN A 203 26.94 19.57 -2.73
N PHE A 204 26.69 18.98 -3.90
CA PHE A 204 26.13 17.63 -4.00
C PHE A 204 27.12 16.54 -3.54
N THR A 205 28.43 16.74 -3.69
CA THR A 205 29.48 15.80 -3.26
C THR A 205 30.10 16.16 -1.90
N GLU A 206 30.18 17.45 -1.55
CA GLU A 206 30.96 17.93 -0.40
C GLU A 206 30.14 18.21 0.87
N LYS A 207 28.95 18.82 0.75
CA LYS A 207 28.19 19.31 1.91
C LYS A 207 27.58 18.16 2.71
N SER A 208 27.53 18.24 4.04
CA SER A 208 26.86 17.21 4.84
C SER A 208 25.35 17.15 4.55
N ILE A 209 24.80 15.92 4.48
CA ILE A 209 23.36 15.70 4.28
C ILE A 209 22.68 15.72 5.67
N PRO A 210 21.63 16.53 5.87
CA PRO A 210 20.89 16.55 7.13
C PRO A 210 20.18 15.20 7.40
N ASN A 211 20.49 14.56 8.52
CA ASN A 211 19.78 13.37 8.96
C ASN A 211 18.45 13.77 9.62
N VAL A 212 17.38 13.78 8.83
CA VAL A 212 16.06 14.30 9.23
C VAL A 212 14.98 13.24 9.04
N ILE A 213 14.21 12.98 10.10
CA ILE A 213 13.04 12.08 10.05
C ILE A 213 11.93 12.78 9.25
N ILE A 214 11.59 12.21 8.08
CA ILE A 214 10.63 12.80 7.12
C ILE A 214 9.17 12.67 7.55
N SER A 215 8.81 11.63 8.30
CA SER A 215 7.43 11.18 8.56
C SER A 215 6.41 12.30 8.84
N HIS A 216 6.86 13.40 9.45
CA HIS A 216 6.05 14.58 9.81
C HIS A 216 6.54 15.92 9.24
N ARG A 217 7.57 15.98 8.38
CA ARG A 217 8.20 17.27 7.97
C ARG A 217 7.90 17.74 6.55
N TYR A 218 7.58 16.86 5.60
CA TYR A 218 7.14 17.30 4.28
C TYR A 218 6.12 16.33 3.69
N LYS A 219 4.87 16.78 3.65
CA LYS A 219 3.82 16.31 2.74
C LYS A 219 3.08 17.56 2.28
N ALA A 220 2.87 17.71 0.97
CA ALA A 220 2.01 18.77 0.43
C ALA A 220 0.67 18.82 1.19
N GLN A 221 0.31 20.00 1.70
CA GLN A 221 -0.90 20.19 2.53
C GLN A 221 -2.19 20.19 1.71
N ASP A 222 -2.08 20.47 0.41
CA ASP A 222 -3.12 20.17 -0.57
C ASP A 222 -3.23 18.64 -0.72
N THR A 223 -4.02 18.05 0.18
CA THR A 223 -4.30 16.62 0.20
C THR A 223 -5.11 16.14 -1.02
N PRO A 224 -6.09 16.89 -1.57
CA PRO A 224 -6.69 16.60 -2.88
C PRO A 224 -5.66 16.52 -4.02
N ALA A 225 -4.73 17.48 -4.12
CA ALA A 225 -3.69 17.44 -5.16
C ALA A 225 -2.74 16.28 -4.96
N ARG A 226 -2.19 16.09 -3.75
CA ARG A 226 -1.27 14.97 -3.46
C ARG A 226 -1.89 13.64 -3.88
N LYS A 227 -3.15 13.41 -3.52
CA LYS A 227 -3.93 12.20 -3.88
C LYS A 227 -4.15 12.08 -5.38
N THR A 228 -4.46 13.18 -6.08
CA THR A 228 -4.64 13.17 -7.54
C THR A 228 -3.32 12.81 -8.25
N PHE A 229 -2.18 13.34 -7.79
CA PHE A 229 -0.86 12.94 -8.27
C PHE A 229 -0.54 11.47 -7.98
N GLU A 230 -0.78 11.00 -6.76
CA GLU A 230 -0.60 9.60 -6.36
C GLU A 230 -1.39 8.63 -7.26
N GLN A 231 -2.65 8.97 -7.56
CA GLN A 231 -3.50 8.22 -8.49
C GLN A 231 -2.97 8.25 -9.92
N ALA A 232 -2.53 9.41 -10.42
CA ALA A 232 -1.96 9.55 -11.77
C ALA A 232 -0.64 8.75 -11.92
N LEU A 233 0.27 8.85 -10.94
CA LEU A 233 1.51 8.08 -10.91
C LEU A 233 1.23 6.58 -10.85
N THR A 234 0.31 6.14 -10.00
CA THR A 234 -0.14 4.74 -9.93
C THR A 234 -0.66 4.28 -11.31
N GLY A 235 -1.49 5.09 -11.97
CA GLY A 235 -2.02 4.77 -13.31
C GLY A 235 -0.93 4.69 -14.39
N ALA A 236 0.14 5.48 -14.27
CA ALA A 236 1.30 5.37 -15.16
C ALA A 236 2.06 4.04 -14.98
N PHE A 237 2.29 3.62 -13.72
CA PHE A 237 2.85 2.30 -13.42
C PHE A 237 1.97 1.15 -13.93
N MET A 238 0.65 1.23 -13.76
CA MET A 238 -0.30 0.26 -14.32
C MET A 238 -0.23 0.19 -15.85
N SER A 239 -0.12 1.34 -16.52
CA SER A 239 0.03 1.43 -17.98
C SER A 239 1.33 0.79 -18.48
N ALA A 240 2.42 0.82 -17.70
CA ALA A 240 3.66 0.13 -18.03
C ALA A 240 3.55 -1.42 -17.96
N VAL A 241 2.65 -1.96 -17.13
CA VAL A 241 2.37 -3.41 -17.09
C VAL A 241 1.50 -3.86 -18.27
N ILE A 242 0.51 -3.06 -18.68
CA ILE A 242 -0.43 -3.43 -19.76
C ILE A 242 0.31 -3.58 -21.10
N LYS A 243 0.25 -4.78 -21.70
CA LYS A 243 1.01 -5.16 -22.92
C LYS A 243 0.89 -4.15 -24.06
N ASP A 244 -0.33 -3.67 -24.32
CA ASP A 244 -0.64 -2.76 -25.44
C ASP A 244 -0.11 -1.33 -25.23
N LEU A 245 0.10 -0.92 -23.97
CA LEU A 245 0.51 0.43 -23.58
C LEU A 245 2.00 0.50 -23.23
N ARG A 246 2.57 -0.62 -22.76
CA ARG A 246 3.96 -0.78 -22.32
C ARG A 246 5.02 -0.12 -23.23
N PRO A 247 4.95 -0.21 -24.58
CA PRO A 247 5.97 0.43 -25.45
C PRO A 247 6.04 1.97 -25.29
N SER A 248 4.91 2.62 -25.00
CA SER A 248 4.86 4.07 -24.72
C SER A 248 5.00 4.38 -23.23
N ALA A 249 4.37 3.59 -22.37
CA ALA A 249 4.29 3.87 -20.94
C ALA A 249 5.60 3.58 -20.19
N LEU A 250 6.30 2.48 -20.48
CA LEU A 250 7.51 2.12 -19.75
C LEU A 250 8.67 3.13 -19.91
N PRO A 251 8.99 3.66 -21.12
CA PRO A 251 10.00 4.71 -21.27
C PRO A 251 9.59 6.04 -20.60
N PHE A 252 8.29 6.36 -20.60
CA PHE A 252 7.77 7.53 -19.91
C PHE A 252 7.92 7.40 -18.40
N VAL A 253 7.47 6.29 -17.80
CA VAL A 253 7.62 6.00 -16.37
C VAL A 253 9.09 6.03 -15.94
N ALA A 254 10.00 5.44 -16.72
CA ALA A 254 11.43 5.50 -16.43
C ALA A 254 12.00 6.94 -16.47
N SER A 255 11.46 7.82 -17.32
CA SER A 255 11.87 9.23 -17.38
C SER A 255 11.26 10.07 -16.24
N LEU A 256 10.01 9.77 -15.89
CA LEU A 256 9.28 10.34 -14.77
C LEU A 256 9.99 10.08 -13.43
N ILE A 257 10.37 8.82 -13.18
CA ILE A 257 11.13 8.43 -11.97
C ILE A 257 12.45 9.20 -11.88
N ARG A 258 13.19 9.32 -12.99
CA ARG A 258 14.45 10.10 -13.03
C ARG A 258 14.20 11.56 -12.68
N HIS A 259 13.18 12.20 -13.24
CA HIS A 259 12.84 13.60 -12.94
C HIS A 259 12.50 13.79 -11.46
N TYR A 260 11.55 13.01 -10.92
CA TYR A 260 11.18 13.04 -9.50
C TYR A 260 12.39 12.80 -8.58
N THR A 261 13.32 11.92 -8.97
CA THR A 261 14.56 11.66 -8.21
C THR A 261 15.50 12.87 -8.25
N MET A 262 15.70 13.50 -9.42
CA MET A 262 16.51 14.71 -9.53
C MET A 262 15.93 15.86 -8.69
N VAL A 263 14.61 16.05 -8.70
CA VAL A 263 13.92 17.02 -7.85
C VAL A 263 14.12 16.70 -6.36
N ALA A 264 13.97 15.43 -5.96
CA ALA A 264 14.22 15.01 -4.58
C ALA A 264 15.66 15.30 -4.11
N VAL A 265 16.66 14.96 -4.93
CA VAL A 265 18.07 15.21 -4.61
C VAL A 265 18.34 16.72 -4.52
N ALA A 266 17.80 17.53 -5.43
CA ALA A 266 17.98 18.98 -5.42
C ALA A 266 17.28 19.71 -4.25
N GLN A 267 16.18 19.16 -3.72
CA GLN A 267 15.47 19.70 -2.56
C GLN A 267 16.08 19.24 -1.22
N GLN A 268 16.65 18.04 -1.16
CA GLN A 268 17.20 17.42 0.06
C GLN A 268 18.72 17.55 0.22
N CYS A 269 19.43 17.94 -0.84
CA CYS A 269 20.88 18.10 -0.88
C CYS A 269 21.26 19.26 -1.83
N GLY A 270 22.54 19.64 -1.84
CA GLY A 270 23.04 20.67 -2.75
C GLY A 270 22.74 22.11 -2.32
N PRO A 271 22.68 23.06 -3.29
CA PRO A 271 22.50 24.49 -2.99
C PRO A 271 21.08 24.88 -2.59
N PHE A 272 20.05 24.15 -3.03
CA PHE A 272 18.63 24.49 -2.81
C PHE A 272 17.95 23.64 -1.72
N LEU A 273 18.69 23.33 -0.66
CA LEU A 273 18.19 22.59 0.50
C LEU A 273 16.98 23.31 1.14
N LEU A 274 15.79 22.73 1.00
CA LEU A 274 14.55 23.30 1.55
C LEU A 274 14.65 23.45 3.08
N GLN A 275 14.05 24.52 3.60
CA GLN A 275 14.13 24.88 5.02
C GLN A 275 13.58 23.78 5.95
N CYS A 276 12.61 22.98 5.50
CA CYS A 276 12.07 21.83 6.23
C CYS A 276 13.09 20.69 6.48
N TYR A 277 14.17 20.63 5.67
CA TYR A 277 15.28 19.68 5.81
C TYR A 277 16.49 20.27 6.54
N GLN A 278 16.47 21.54 6.94
CA GLN A 278 17.57 22.15 7.70
C GLN A 278 17.52 21.74 9.18
N VAL A 279 18.69 21.59 9.81
CA VAL A 279 18.77 21.22 11.22
C VAL A 279 18.37 22.41 12.09
N GLY A 280 17.37 22.23 12.95
CA GLY A 280 16.87 23.27 13.87
C GLY A 280 15.66 24.07 13.38
N SER A 281 15.19 23.86 12.14
CA SER A 281 13.92 24.46 11.70
C SER A 281 12.71 23.77 12.37
N GLN A 282 11.78 24.60 12.84
CA GLN A 282 10.41 24.19 13.17
C GLN A 282 9.69 23.78 11.86
N PRO A 283 8.75 22.82 11.89
CA PRO A 283 7.91 22.52 10.74
C PRO A 283 6.91 23.66 10.51
N SER A 284 7.32 24.72 9.81
CA SER A 284 6.47 25.85 9.46
C SER A 284 5.50 25.49 8.34
N THR A 285 4.25 25.26 8.72
CA THR A 285 3.14 24.92 7.81
C THR A 285 2.78 26.02 6.81
N SER A 286 3.23 27.27 7.01
CA SER A 286 2.86 28.42 6.17
C SER A 286 3.55 28.50 4.81
N MET A 287 4.60 27.72 4.54
CA MET A 287 5.56 28.00 3.46
C MET A 287 5.09 27.66 2.03
N PHE A 288 3.88 27.10 1.87
CA PHE A 288 3.36 26.58 0.58
C PHE A 288 1.97 27.07 0.21
N HIS A 289 1.42 28.05 0.94
CA HIS A 289 0.33 28.87 0.39
C HIS A 289 0.92 29.89 -0.59
N SER A 290 0.41 29.93 -1.82
CA SER A 290 0.30 31.21 -2.53
C SER A 290 -0.55 32.14 -1.65
N GLU A 291 -0.17 33.39 -1.40
CA GLU A 291 0.36 34.33 -2.39
C GLU A 291 1.74 34.93 -2.02
N GLU A 292 2.39 35.54 -3.02
CA GLU A 292 3.63 36.33 -2.98
C GLU A 292 4.97 35.67 -2.54
N ASN A 293 5.05 34.77 -1.54
CA ASN A 293 6.36 34.24 -1.07
C ASN A 293 6.43 32.74 -0.73
N GLY A 294 5.37 31.96 -0.95
CA GLY A 294 5.40 30.49 -0.81
C GLY A 294 6.19 29.79 -1.92
N SER A 295 7.06 28.84 -1.58
CA SER A 295 7.87 28.13 -2.58
C SER A 295 7.00 27.22 -3.46
N ARG A 296 6.98 27.46 -4.77
CA ARG A 296 6.32 26.60 -5.77
C ARG A 296 7.09 25.29 -5.95
N GLY A 297 6.93 24.36 -5.01
CA GLY A 297 7.64 23.09 -4.96
C GLY A 297 6.76 21.91 -5.35
N MET A 298 7.24 21.11 -6.31
CA MET A 298 6.73 19.77 -6.58
C MET A 298 7.10 18.82 -5.42
N ASP A 299 6.18 17.97 -4.97
CA ASP A 299 6.42 17.01 -3.89
C ASP A 299 6.91 15.66 -4.45
N PRO A 300 8.20 15.31 -4.28
CA PRO A 300 8.76 14.10 -4.86
C PRO A 300 8.37 12.83 -4.08
N LEU A 301 7.92 12.95 -2.82
CA LEU A 301 7.61 11.81 -1.95
C LEU A 301 6.33 11.10 -2.40
N VAL A 302 5.47 11.76 -3.18
CA VAL A 302 4.29 11.18 -3.82
C VAL A 302 4.65 10.02 -4.76
N LEU A 303 5.86 10.04 -5.36
CA LEU A 303 6.35 8.90 -6.14
C LEU A 303 6.56 7.66 -5.27
N ILE A 304 7.07 7.84 -4.05
CA ILE A 304 7.31 6.72 -3.12
C ILE A 304 5.98 6.13 -2.64
N ASP A 305 4.98 6.98 -2.38
CA ASP A 305 3.62 6.51 -2.06
C ASP A 305 2.99 5.73 -3.22
N ALA A 306 3.10 6.23 -4.46
CA ALA A 306 2.62 5.52 -5.65
C ALA A 306 3.36 4.20 -5.90
N ILE A 307 4.69 4.14 -5.68
CA ILE A 307 5.46 2.89 -5.73
C ILE A 307 4.99 1.92 -4.64
N ALA A 308 4.77 2.38 -3.41
CA ALA A 308 4.25 1.56 -2.33
C ALA A 308 2.87 0.96 -2.67
N ILE A 309 1.96 1.76 -3.25
CA ILE A 309 0.66 1.27 -3.76
C ILE A 309 0.84 0.22 -4.86
N CYS A 310 1.77 0.43 -5.80
CA CYS A 310 2.02 -0.52 -6.88
C CYS A 310 2.65 -1.83 -6.40
N MET A 311 3.57 -1.77 -5.43
CA MET A 311 4.16 -2.96 -4.80
C MET A 311 3.16 -3.67 -3.89
N ALA A 312 2.24 -2.93 -3.27
CA ALA A 312 1.11 -3.45 -2.52
C ALA A 312 -0.13 -3.74 -3.38
N TYR A 313 0.02 -3.85 -4.70
CA TYR A 313 -1.03 -4.31 -5.60
C TYR A 313 -0.94 -5.83 -5.80
N GLU A 314 -2.08 -6.47 -6.10
CA GLU A 314 -2.15 -7.93 -6.20
C GLU A 314 -1.46 -8.51 -7.45
N GLU A 315 -1.25 -7.68 -8.48
CA GLU A 315 -0.63 -8.10 -9.73
C GLU A 315 0.90 -8.15 -9.60
N LYS A 316 1.49 -9.34 -9.73
CA LYS A 316 2.93 -9.56 -9.47
C LYS A 316 3.83 -8.78 -10.41
N GLU A 317 3.37 -8.50 -11.63
CA GLU A 317 4.11 -7.68 -12.60
C GLU A 317 4.22 -6.21 -12.15
N LEU A 318 3.26 -5.67 -11.41
CA LEU A 318 3.36 -4.31 -10.84
C LEU A 318 4.45 -4.25 -9.76
N CYS A 319 4.52 -5.27 -8.90
CA CYS A 319 5.55 -5.36 -7.86
C CYS A 319 6.96 -5.33 -8.45
N LYS A 320 7.20 -6.06 -9.56
CA LYS A 320 8.47 -6.02 -10.31
C LYS A 320 8.80 -4.64 -10.88
N ILE A 321 7.82 -3.91 -11.42
CA ILE A 321 8.07 -2.53 -11.88
C ILE A 321 8.38 -1.62 -10.68
N GLY A 322 7.79 -1.86 -9.51
CA GLY A 322 8.17 -1.20 -8.26
C GLY A 322 9.64 -1.44 -7.87
N GLU A 323 10.12 -2.69 -7.88
CA GLU A 323 11.54 -3.01 -7.66
C GLU A 323 12.46 -2.27 -8.64
N VAL A 324 12.11 -2.28 -9.94
CA VAL A 324 12.87 -1.56 -10.97
C VAL A 324 12.84 -0.05 -10.76
N ALA A 325 11.72 0.52 -10.29
CA ALA A 325 11.61 1.93 -9.97
C ALA A 325 12.53 2.31 -8.80
N LEU A 326 12.58 1.50 -7.73
CA LEU A 326 13.50 1.69 -6.61
C LEU A 326 14.97 1.59 -7.05
N ALA A 327 15.28 0.68 -7.98
CA ALA A 327 16.62 0.60 -8.58
C ALA A 327 16.99 1.87 -9.35
N VAL A 328 16.08 2.39 -10.18
CA VAL A 328 16.32 3.66 -10.91
C VAL A 328 16.48 4.84 -9.96
N ILE A 329 15.70 4.93 -8.88
CA ILE A 329 15.88 5.96 -7.83
C ILE A 329 17.27 5.87 -7.22
N PHE A 330 17.70 4.67 -6.83
CA PHE A 330 19.01 4.44 -6.20
C PHE A 330 20.17 4.73 -7.14
N ASP A 331 20.12 4.26 -8.38
CA ASP A 331 21.17 4.48 -9.38
C ASP A 331 21.29 5.98 -9.72
N VAL A 332 20.17 6.68 -9.92
CA VAL A 332 20.16 8.13 -10.21
C VAL A 332 20.70 8.95 -9.03
N ALA A 333 20.25 8.67 -7.80
CA ALA A 333 20.76 9.36 -6.62
C ALA A 333 22.27 9.12 -6.41
N SER A 334 22.74 7.88 -6.64
CA SER A 334 24.15 7.51 -6.56
C SER A 334 25.01 8.20 -7.62
N ILE A 335 24.48 8.37 -8.84
CA ILE A 335 25.17 9.09 -9.93
C ILE A 335 25.31 10.59 -9.59
N ILE A 336 24.27 11.24 -9.07
CA ILE A 336 24.30 12.68 -8.75
C ILE A 336 25.20 12.98 -7.55
N LEU A 337 25.20 12.11 -6.53
CA LEU A 337 25.98 12.30 -5.30
C LEU A 337 27.39 11.68 -5.35
N GLY A 338 27.74 10.97 -6.43
CA GLY A 338 29.04 10.33 -6.65
C GLY A 338 29.34 9.08 -5.80
N SER A 339 28.50 8.74 -4.82
CA SER A 339 28.66 7.59 -3.92
C SER A 339 27.31 6.98 -3.54
N LYS A 340 27.29 5.65 -3.41
CA LYS A 340 26.12 4.87 -2.97
C LYS A 340 25.82 5.09 -1.49
N GLU A 341 26.87 5.16 -0.69
CA GLU A 341 26.84 5.38 0.75
C GLU A 341 26.21 6.74 1.05
N ARG A 342 26.65 7.78 0.30
CA ARG A 342 26.11 9.14 0.37
C ARG A 342 24.67 9.23 -0.13
N ALA A 343 24.31 8.49 -1.19
CA ALA A 343 22.91 8.42 -1.63
C ALA A 343 21.98 7.88 -0.53
N CYS A 344 22.40 6.86 0.22
CA CYS A 344 21.62 6.27 1.30
C CYS A 344 21.42 7.19 2.52
N GLN A 345 22.21 8.27 2.65
CA GLN A 345 22.03 9.30 3.66
C GLN A 345 20.92 10.30 3.31
N LEU A 346 20.45 10.34 2.05
CA LEU A 346 19.33 11.18 1.68
C LEU A 346 18.08 10.82 2.49
N PRO A 347 17.39 11.81 3.08
CA PRO A 347 16.11 11.63 3.75
C PRO A 347 15.09 10.78 2.94
N LEU A 348 15.11 10.87 1.60
CA LEU A 348 14.34 10.02 0.68
C LEU A 348 14.38 8.52 1.01
N PHE A 349 15.55 7.96 1.35
CA PHE A 349 15.68 6.52 1.66
C PHE A 349 15.06 6.15 3.01
N SER A 350 15.06 7.06 3.98
CA SER A 350 14.34 6.89 5.24
C SER A 350 12.83 6.82 4.99
N TYR A 351 12.28 7.65 4.10
CA TYR A 351 10.86 7.58 3.71
C TYR A 351 10.53 6.32 2.91
N ILE A 352 11.44 5.87 2.03
CA ILE A 352 11.31 4.58 1.33
C ILE A 352 11.19 3.41 2.32
N VAL A 353 12.04 3.36 3.36
CA VAL A 353 11.93 2.34 4.43
C VAL A 353 10.60 2.45 5.15
N GLU A 354 10.24 3.65 5.62
CA GLU A 354 9.00 3.88 6.36
C GLU A 354 7.78 3.39 5.59
N ARG A 355 7.65 3.78 4.31
CA ARG A 355 6.49 3.46 3.47
C ARG A 355 6.45 2.00 3.02
N LEU A 356 7.57 1.42 2.63
CA LEU A 356 7.61 0.04 2.17
C LEU A 356 7.54 -0.98 3.33
N CYS A 357 8.09 -0.65 4.50
CA CYS A 357 7.85 -1.43 5.71
C CYS A 357 6.41 -1.30 6.20
N ALA A 358 5.74 -0.15 6.03
CA ALA A 358 4.33 -0.01 6.37
C ALA A 358 3.45 -1.02 5.59
N CYS A 359 3.80 -1.37 4.34
CA CYS A 359 3.12 -2.41 3.57
C CYS A 359 3.13 -3.79 4.26
N CYS A 360 4.13 -4.10 5.11
CA CYS A 360 4.16 -5.32 5.93
C CYS A 360 3.07 -5.35 7.03
N TYR A 361 2.56 -4.18 7.44
CA TYR A 361 1.54 -4.02 8.49
C TYR A 361 0.13 -3.80 7.94
N GLU A 362 -0.02 -3.59 6.62
CA GLU A 362 -1.31 -3.52 5.94
C GLU A 362 -2.09 -4.83 6.05
N GLN A 363 -3.42 -4.76 6.11
CA GLN A 363 -4.27 -5.94 6.28
C GLN A 363 -4.11 -6.97 5.14
N ALA A 364 -3.89 -6.52 3.91
CA ALA A 364 -3.86 -7.40 2.74
C ALA A 364 -2.59 -8.27 2.65
N TRP A 365 -2.76 -9.58 2.42
CA TRP A 365 -1.63 -10.51 2.20
C TRP A 365 -0.72 -10.10 1.03
N TYR A 366 -1.27 -9.48 -0.03
CA TYR A 366 -0.50 -9.02 -1.18
C TYR A 366 0.27 -7.72 -0.87
N ALA A 367 -0.27 -6.84 -0.02
CA ALA A 367 0.45 -5.68 0.49
C ALA A 367 1.64 -6.11 1.36
N LYS A 368 1.41 -7.08 2.25
CA LYS A 368 2.47 -7.73 3.03
C LYS A 368 3.54 -8.35 2.16
N LEU A 369 3.15 -9.09 1.11
CA LEU A 369 4.09 -9.65 0.14
C LEU A 369 4.95 -8.54 -0.51
N GLY A 370 4.33 -7.44 -0.97
CA GLY A 370 5.04 -6.28 -1.51
C GLY A 370 6.03 -5.64 -0.55
N GLY A 371 5.70 -5.57 0.74
CA GLY A 371 6.62 -5.15 1.80
C GLY A 371 7.80 -6.11 1.98
N VAL A 372 7.57 -7.43 1.96
CA VAL A 372 8.66 -8.43 1.99
C VAL A 372 9.55 -8.35 0.74
N VAL A 373 8.98 -8.20 -0.46
CA VAL A 373 9.74 -7.96 -1.71
C VAL A 373 10.61 -6.71 -1.54
N SER A 374 10.04 -5.62 -1.03
CA SER A 374 10.76 -4.37 -0.79
C SER A 374 11.94 -4.54 0.15
N ILE A 375 11.74 -5.19 1.31
CA ILE A 375 12.83 -5.47 2.26
C ILE A 375 13.93 -6.30 1.59
N LYS A 376 13.54 -7.31 0.79
CA LYS A 376 14.42 -8.19 0.00
C LYS A 376 15.07 -7.53 -1.23
N PHE A 377 14.67 -6.29 -1.55
CA PHE A 377 15.34 -5.43 -2.52
C PHE A 377 16.31 -4.46 -1.82
N LEU A 378 15.91 -3.88 -0.69
CA LEU A 378 16.68 -2.88 0.07
C LEU A 378 17.98 -3.49 0.62
N MET A 379 17.92 -4.69 1.19
CA MET A 379 18.95 -5.69 0.89
C MET A 379 18.32 -6.70 -0.06
N GLU A 380 18.73 -6.89 -1.30
CA GLU A 380 20.12 -7.02 -1.77
C GLU A 380 20.90 -5.71 -2.02
N ARG A 381 20.28 -4.60 -2.45
CA ARG A 381 20.94 -3.53 -3.21
C ARG A 381 21.72 -2.44 -2.44
N LEU A 382 21.32 -2.09 -1.23
CA LEU A 382 21.90 -0.97 -0.49
C LEU A 382 23.18 -1.37 0.28
N PRO A 383 24.06 -0.40 0.65
CA PRO A 383 25.28 -0.65 1.40
C PRO A 383 25.03 -1.26 2.79
N LEU A 384 25.96 -2.10 3.26
CA LEU A 384 25.78 -2.87 4.49
C LEU A 384 25.53 -2.01 5.72
N ILE A 385 26.25 -0.89 5.89
CA ILE A 385 26.09 0.01 7.04
C ILE A 385 24.65 0.50 7.22
N TRP A 386 23.97 0.81 6.11
CA TRP A 386 22.59 1.26 6.11
C TRP A 386 21.62 0.11 6.39
N VAL A 387 21.92 -1.11 5.90
CA VAL A 387 21.14 -2.32 6.22
C VAL A 387 21.25 -2.66 7.71
N LEU A 388 22.43 -2.56 8.30
CA LEU A 388 22.66 -2.75 9.74
C LEU A 388 21.84 -1.74 10.58
N GLN A 389 21.82 -0.46 10.19
CA GLN A 389 21.02 0.58 10.85
C GLN A 389 19.51 0.30 10.82
N ASN A 390 19.00 -0.35 9.76
CA ASN A 390 17.57 -0.64 9.57
C ASN A 390 17.17 -2.09 9.92
N GLN A 391 18.13 -2.96 10.28
CA GLN A 391 17.92 -4.40 10.46
C GLN A 391 16.83 -4.73 11.50
N GLN A 392 16.76 -3.98 12.61
CA GLN A 392 15.73 -4.19 13.63
C GLN A 392 14.32 -3.88 13.09
N THR A 393 14.17 -2.86 12.24
CA THR A 393 12.90 -2.51 11.58
C THR A 393 12.48 -3.62 10.62
N PHE A 394 13.42 -4.12 9.80
CA PHE A 394 13.17 -5.23 8.88
C PHE A 394 12.81 -6.53 9.63
N LEU A 395 13.52 -6.86 10.72
CA LEU A 395 13.21 -8.00 11.59
C LEU A 395 11.76 -7.94 12.09
N LYS A 396 11.35 -6.81 12.68
CA LYS A 396 9.99 -6.62 13.22
C LYS A 396 8.92 -6.75 12.13
N ALA A 397 9.15 -6.14 10.97
CA ALA A 397 8.24 -6.21 9.83
C ALA A 397 8.09 -7.65 9.31
N LEU A 398 9.20 -8.37 9.11
CA LEU A 398 9.18 -9.76 8.63
C LEU A 398 8.51 -10.72 9.63
N LEU A 399 8.78 -10.57 10.93
CA LEU A 399 8.13 -11.36 11.97
C LEU A 399 6.63 -11.05 12.09
N PHE A 400 6.22 -9.78 11.95
CA PHE A 400 4.81 -9.41 11.91
C PHE A 400 4.07 -10.07 10.74
N VAL A 401 4.66 -10.08 9.53
CA VAL A 401 4.05 -10.76 8.36
C VAL A 401 3.85 -12.26 8.63
N MET A 402 4.81 -12.93 9.29
CA MET A 402 4.66 -14.34 9.68
C MET A 402 3.62 -14.55 10.78
N MET A 403 3.51 -13.62 11.72
CA MET A 403 2.53 -13.65 12.81
C MET A 403 1.10 -13.56 12.25
N ASP A 404 0.84 -12.52 11.47
CA ASP A 404 -0.50 -12.12 11.04
C ASP A 404 -1.06 -13.07 9.96
N LEU A 405 -0.21 -13.54 9.03
CA LEU A 405 -0.60 -14.53 8.01
C LEU A 405 -0.63 -15.97 8.53
N THR A 406 -0.50 -16.21 9.84
CA THR A 406 -0.56 -17.57 10.40
C THR A 406 -1.97 -18.15 10.27
N GLY A 407 -2.13 -19.15 9.41
CA GLY A 407 -3.41 -19.81 9.15
C GLY A 407 -4.19 -19.24 7.96
N GLU A 408 -3.67 -18.21 7.29
CA GLU A 408 -4.19 -17.77 6.00
C GLU A 408 -3.77 -18.69 4.85
N VAL A 409 -4.45 -18.57 3.71
CA VAL A 409 -4.16 -19.33 2.49
C VAL A 409 -2.80 -18.95 1.86
N SER A 410 -2.28 -17.75 2.15
CA SER A 410 -1.08 -17.19 1.49
C SER A 410 0.26 -17.68 2.08
N ASN A 411 0.49 -19.00 2.00
CA ASN A 411 1.75 -19.63 2.41
C ASN A 411 2.98 -19.06 1.66
N GLY A 412 2.80 -18.52 0.44
CA GLY A 412 3.89 -17.94 -0.36
C GLY A 412 4.52 -16.70 0.28
N ALA A 413 3.72 -15.81 0.88
CA ALA A 413 4.22 -14.61 1.56
C ALA A 413 4.98 -14.97 2.84
N VAL A 414 4.47 -15.93 3.63
CA VAL A 414 5.13 -16.45 4.84
C VAL A 414 6.45 -17.15 4.48
N ALA A 415 6.46 -17.98 3.43
CA ALA A 415 7.69 -18.66 2.98
C ALA A 415 8.76 -17.66 2.56
N MET A 416 8.40 -16.65 1.77
CA MET A 416 9.34 -15.62 1.31
C MET A 416 9.83 -14.74 2.47
N ALA A 417 8.99 -14.42 3.46
CA ALA A 417 9.39 -13.68 4.65
C ALA A 417 10.45 -14.44 5.46
N LYS A 418 10.32 -15.78 5.59
CA LYS A 418 11.31 -16.63 6.26
C LYS A 418 12.66 -16.63 5.55
N THR A 419 12.67 -16.84 4.23
CA THR A 419 13.92 -16.84 3.45
C THR A 419 14.57 -15.47 3.44
N THR A 420 13.79 -14.38 3.39
CA THR A 420 14.31 -13.00 3.46
C THR A 420 14.92 -12.70 4.83
N LEU A 421 14.29 -13.16 5.92
CA LEU A 421 14.83 -13.00 7.28
C LEU A 421 16.14 -13.76 7.45
N GLU A 422 16.20 -15.01 6.96
CA GLU A 422 17.43 -15.81 6.99
C GLU A 422 18.56 -15.13 6.21
N GLN A 423 18.30 -14.65 4.99
CA GLN A 423 19.26 -13.92 4.17
C GLN A 423 19.73 -12.61 4.82
N LEU A 424 18.83 -11.87 5.49
CA LEU A 424 19.16 -10.66 6.25
C LEU A 424 20.11 -10.96 7.41
N LEU A 425 19.79 -12.00 8.20
CA LEU A 425 20.63 -12.40 9.33
C LEU A 425 22.00 -12.89 8.87
N ILE A 426 22.08 -13.71 7.81
CA ILE A 426 23.35 -14.13 7.23
C ILE A 426 24.15 -12.90 6.77
N ARG A 427 23.55 -12.00 5.98
CA ARG A 427 24.25 -10.81 5.46
C ARG A 427 24.80 -9.91 6.57
N CYS A 428 24.05 -9.70 7.64
CA CYS A 428 24.45 -8.82 8.73
C CYS A 428 25.36 -9.49 9.78
N ALA A 429 25.31 -10.81 9.95
CA ALA A 429 26.13 -11.55 10.90
C ALA A 429 27.44 -12.11 10.31
N THR A 430 27.58 -12.11 8.98
CA THR A 430 28.81 -12.59 8.31
C THR A 430 30.01 -11.75 8.73
N LEU A 431 31.12 -12.43 9.04
CA LEU A 431 32.40 -11.81 9.37
C LEU A 431 32.94 -11.01 8.18
N LEU A 432 33.16 -9.71 8.40
CA LEU A 432 33.69 -8.79 7.40
C LEU A 432 35.15 -9.12 7.06
N LYS A 433 35.50 -8.99 5.78
CA LYS A 433 36.89 -9.02 5.33
C LYS A 433 37.62 -7.81 5.87
N GLU A 434 38.94 -7.91 6.05
CA GLU A 434 39.72 -6.83 6.69
C GLU A 434 39.63 -5.49 5.94
N GLU A 435 39.45 -5.54 4.62
CA GLU A 435 39.25 -4.38 3.73
C GLU A 435 37.91 -3.65 3.96
N GLU A 436 36.92 -4.29 4.60
CA GLU A 436 35.58 -3.75 4.86
C GLU A 436 35.38 -3.34 6.34
N LYS A 437 36.39 -3.52 7.20
CA LYS A 437 36.33 -3.24 8.64
C LYS A 437 36.60 -1.76 8.96
N THR A 438 35.62 -0.90 8.70
CA THR A 438 35.59 0.46 9.29
C THR A 438 35.02 0.41 10.71
N GLU A 439 35.54 1.21 11.64
CA GLU A 439 35.02 1.29 13.03
C GLU A 439 33.52 1.62 13.09
N GLU A 440 33.04 2.46 12.18
CA GLU A 440 31.60 2.78 12.02
C GLU A 440 30.74 1.55 11.66
N ILE A 441 31.29 0.63 10.86
CA ILE A 441 30.57 -0.58 10.44
C ILE A 441 30.57 -1.60 11.59
N LEU A 442 31.69 -1.76 12.30
CA LEU A 442 31.79 -2.65 13.46
C LEU A 442 30.86 -2.20 14.59
N THR A 443 30.87 -0.91 14.95
CA THR A 443 29.97 -0.35 15.97
C THR A 443 28.50 -0.43 15.56
N ALA A 444 28.17 -0.19 14.29
CA ALA A 444 26.82 -0.42 13.75
C ALA A 444 26.43 -1.91 13.80
N GLN A 445 27.36 -2.83 13.52
CA GLN A 445 27.14 -4.27 13.55
C GLN A 445 26.88 -4.75 14.99
N GLU A 446 27.71 -4.38 15.96
CA GLU A 446 27.51 -4.74 17.38
C GLU A 446 26.19 -4.19 17.92
N LYS A 447 25.91 -2.91 17.67
CA LYS A 447 24.65 -2.28 18.08
C LYS A 447 23.45 -2.99 17.44
N SER A 448 23.49 -3.27 16.15
CA SER A 448 22.39 -3.92 15.45
C SER A 448 22.19 -5.37 15.91
N PHE A 449 23.29 -6.10 16.06
CA PHE A 449 23.31 -7.47 16.59
C PHE A 449 22.60 -7.55 17.93
N HIS A 450 22.99 -6.71 18.91
CA HIS A 450 22.39 -6.67 20.25
C HIS A 450 20.87 -6.44 20.22
N HIS A 451 20.37 -5.52 19.38
CA HIS A 451 18.92 -5.27 19.26
C HIS A 451 18.17 -6.44 18.61
N VAL A 452 18.79 -7.08 17.61
CA VAL A 452 18.23 -8.21 16.87
C VAL A 452 18.20 -9.47 17.72
N THR A 453 19.26 -9.75 18.49
CA THR A 453 19.33 -10.89 19.41
C THR A 453 18.34 -10.73 20.57
N HIS A 454 18.25 -9.54 21.17
CA HIS A 454 17.23 -9.21 22.17
C HIS A 454 15.81 -9.49 21.65
N ASP A 455 15.44 -8.93 20.50
CA ASP A 455 14.10 -9.12 19.95
C ASP A 455 13.82 -10.59 19.56
N LEU A 456 14.81 -11.29 18.99
CA LEU A 456 14.69 -12.72 18.67
C LEU A 456 14.49 -13.59 19.92
N VAL A 457 15.22 -13.32 21.01
CA VAL A 457 15.09 -14.06 22.28
C VAL A 457 13.69 -13.88 22.87
N ARG A 458 13.17 -12.66 22.87
CA ARG A 458 11.80 -12.38 23.34
C ARG A 458 10.75 -13.17 22.53
N GLU A 459 10.90 -13.26 21.22
CA GLU A 459 9.94 -13.98 20.36
C GLU A 459 10.02 -15.52 20.48
N VAL A 460 11.00 -16.10 21.18
CA VAL A 460 11.02 -17.55 21.50
C VAL A 460 9.88 -17.94 22.45
N THR A 461 9.40 -17.03 23.31
CA THR A 461 8.24 -17.29 24.19
C THR A 461 6.90 -16.90 23.56
N SER A 462 6.91 -16.38 22.32
CA SER A 462 5.71 -15.93 21.60
C SER A 462 4.66 -17.05 21.51
N PRO A 463 3.37 -16.76 21.73
CA PRO A 463 2.30 -17.76 21.62
C PRO A 463 2.17 -18.31 20.18
N ASN A 464 2.44 -17.48 19.17
CA ASN A 464 2.35 -17.87 17.77
C ASN A 464 3.43 -18.91 17.40
N SER A 465 2.99 -20.10 16.98
CA SER A 465 3.91 -21.21 16.68
C SER A 465 4.81 -20.99 15.46
N THR A 466 4.39 -20.16 14.50
CA THR A 466 5.18 -19.81 13.31
C THR A 466 6.33 -18.90 13.71
N VAL A 467 6.02 -17.82 14.44
CA VAL A 467 6.99 -16.85 14.95
C VAL A 467 7.99 -17.53 15.87
N ARG A 468 7.52 -18.30 16.86
CA ARG A 468 8.36 -19.04 17.80
C ARG A 468 9.36 -19.98 17.11
N LYS A 469 8.90 -20.79 16.15
CA LYS A 469 9.76 -21.67 15.36
C LYS A 469 10.79 -20.88 14.54
N GLN A 470 10.37 -19.76 13.93
CA GLN A 470 11.29 -18.93 13.16
C GLN A 470 12.32 -18.24 14.05
N ALA A 471 11.96 -17.76 15.24
CA ALA A 471 12.89 -17.15 16.18
C ALA A 471 13.98 -18.14 16.63
N MET A 472 13.57 -19.37 17.00
CA MET A 472 14.51 -20.45 17.34
C MET A 472 15.45 -20.80 16.18
N HIS A 473 14.93 -20.89 14.95
CA HIS A 473 15.73 -21.15 13.76
C HIS A 473 16.67 -19.97 13.43
N SER A 474 16.20 -18.74 13.56
CA SER A 474 16.99 -17.52 13.33
C SER A 474 18.18 -17.42 14.28
N LEU A 475 17.99 -17.77 15.56
CA LEU A 475 19.09 -17.87 16.54
C LEU A 475 20.09 -18.98 16.17
N GLN A 476 19.65 -20.10 15.61
CA GLN A 476 20.56 -21.16 15.10
C GLN A 476 21.37 -20.68 13.89
N VAL A 477 20.75 -19.96 12.95
CA VAL A 477 21.44 -19.37 11.78
C VAL A 477 22.50 -18.36 12.24
N VAL A 478 22.15 -17.45 13.16
CA VAL A 478 23.10 -16.47 13.71
C VAL A 478 24.25 -17.16 14.47
N ALA A 479 23.97 -18.22 15.22
CA ALA A 479 25.00 -19.03 15.88
C ALA A 479 25.97 -19.70 14.88
N GLN A 480 25.44 -20.29 13.81
CA GLN A 480 26.24 -20.90 12.74
C GLN A 480 27.14 -19.87 12.02
N VAL A 481 26.60 -18.71 11.67
CA VAL A 481 27.34 -17.67 10.93
C VAL A 481 28.41 -16.99 11.80
N THR A 482 28.16 -16.80 13.09
CA THR A 482 29.11 -16.16 14.03
C THR A 482 30.10 -17.13 14.69
N GLY A 483 29.90 -18.45 14.54
CA GLY A 483 30.70 -19.47 15.22
C GLY A 483 30.50 -19.55 16.74
N LYS A 484 29.47 -18.87 17.28
CA LYS A 484 29.14 -18.86 18.72
C LYS A 484 28.06 -19.89 19.04
N SER A 485 28.01 -20.38 20.29
CA SER A 485 26.88 -21.20 20.73
C SER A 485 25.61 -20.36 20.86
N VAL A 486 24.44 -20.97 20.63
CA VAL A 486 23.14 -20.31 20.85
C VAL A 486 23.01 -19.80 22.29
N THR A 487 23.51 -20.55 23.27
CA THR A 487 23.50 -20.13 24.69
C THR A 487 24.26 -18.82 24.92
N ALA A 488 25.45 -18.65 24.35
CA ALA A 488 26.26 -17.44 24.49
C ALA A 488 25.64 -16.21 23.79
N ILE A 489 24.75 -16.42 22.81
CA ILE A 489 23.98 -15.35 22.16
C ILE A 489 22.75 -14.96 23.00
N MET A 490 22.16 -15.91 23.72
CA MET A 490 20.97 -15.67 24.55
C MET A 490 21.29 -15.13 25.96
N GLU A 491 22.45 -15.49 26.51
CA GLU A 491 22.89 -15.12 27.86
C GLU A 491 22.80 -13.61 28.20
N PRO A 492 23.22 -12.65 27.33
CA PRO A 492 23.06 -11.21 27.59
C PRO A 492 21.61 -10.68 27.51
N HIS A 493 20.62 -11.52 27.17
CA HIS A 493 19.21 -11.16 26.99
C HIS A 493 18.27 -12.13 27.72
N LYS A 494 18.76 -12.71 28.82
CA LYS A 494 18.05 -13.74 29.58
C LYS A 494 17.03 -13.17 30.59
N GLU A 495 17.23 -11.91 30.98
CA GLU A 495 16.30 -11.08 31.78
C GLU A 495 15.35 -10.30 30.85
#